data_AF-A0A9D4AS71-F1
#
_entry.id   AF-A0A9D4AS71-F1
#
_cell.length_a   1.000
_cell.length_b   1.000
_cell.length_c   1.000
_cell.angle_alpha   90.00
_cell.angle_beta   90.00
_cell.angle_gamma   90.00
#
_symmetry.space_group_name_H-M   'P 1'
#
loop_
_entity.id
_entity.type
_entity.pdbx_description
1 polymer ?
#
loop_
_entity_poly.entity_id
_entity_poly.type
_entity_poly.pdbx_seq_one_letter_code
_entity_poly.pdbx_strand_id
1 'polypeptide(L)'
;MAWSESVDTLLANKDGLAAFRTFLKSEFSEENIDFWMACEDFKKTKSSAKIASKAQKIYSEFIQADAPREINIDFTTRDHISQNISEPTLKCFDDAQRLIYSLMAKDSFPRFLRSEVYKELEREVDEAVTPDSIRPLYWSCSRIEVDEASTSEDYEVRLSAEDVMQWSQSLEKLLASQSGQVAFREFLKSEFSEENIEFWLACEDYKKTKSDHLQDKAEKIYEEFVQIDAAKQINIDYHTRKATAKKAQDPTFTSFDEAQKTVYVLMERDSYPRFLKSEAYLNLLNKLQVNGVK
;
A
#
# COMPACT_ATOMS: atom_id res chain seq x y z
N MET A 1 4.78 10.33 -21.13
CA MET A 1 4.59 11.73 -21.63
C MET A 1 5.22 12.75 -20.67
N ALA A 2 5.45 14.03 -21.03
CA ALA A 2 6.11 15.00 -20.11
C ALA A 2 5.38 15.26 -18.77
N TRP A 3 4.09 14.93 -18.69
CA TRP A 3 3.27 15.05 -17.49
C TRP A 3 3.27 13.79 -16.59
N SER A 4 4.06 12.76 -16.91
CA SER A 4 4.31 11.60 -16.02
C SER A 4 5.55 11.75 -15.14
N GLU A 5 6.24 12.89 -15.19
CA GLU A 5 7.47 13.14 -14.42
C GLU A 5 7.20 13.41 -12.93
N SER A 6 6.11 14.10 -12.59
CA SER A 6 5.70 14.34 -11.20
C SER A 6 4.20 14.58 -11.08
N VAL A 7 3.68 14.59 -9.84
CA VAL A 7 2.31 15.02 -9.57
C VAL A 7 2.11 16.48 -10.01
N ASP A 8 3.10 17.37 -9.89
CA ASP A 8 2.95 18.76 -10.32
C ASP A 8 2.84 18.90 -11.85
N THR A 9 3.58 18.11 -12.63
CA THR A 9 3.46 18.14 -14.10
C THR A 9 2.18 17.46 -14.58
N LEU A 10 1.70 16.44 -13.86
CA LEU A 10 0.38 15.84 -14.03
C LEU A 10 -0.76 16.84 -13.79
N LEU A 11 -0.76 17.50 -12.63
CA LEU A 11 -1.83 18.40 -12.20
C LEU A 11 -1.85 19.74 -12.97
N ALA A 12 -0.71 20.14 -13.53
CA ALA A 12 -0.63 21.25 -14.49
C ALA A 12 -1.16 20.88 -15.88
N ASN A 13 -1.23 19.59 -16.24
CA ASN A 13 -1.74 19.12 -17.52
C ASN A 13 -3.24 18.80 -17.44
N LYS A 14 -4.05 19.41 -18.30
CA LYS A 14 -5.51 19.24 -18.31
C LYS A 14 -5.94 17.79 -18.52
N ASP A 15 -5.29 17.10 -19.45
CA ASP A 15 -5.73 15.80 -19.94
C ASP A 15 -5.13 14.69 -19.06
N GLY A 16 -3.90 14.88 -18.54
CA GLY A 16 -3.32 14.09 -17.46
C GLY A 16 -4.12 14.17 -16.15
N LEU A 17 -4.58 15.36 -15.75
CA LEU A 17 -5.49 15.54 -14.61
C LEU A 17 -6.83 14.80 -14.82
N ALA A 18 -7.39 14.82 -16.04
CA ALA A 18 -8.62 14.11 -16.36
C ALA A 18 -8.43 12.58 -16.30
N ALA A 19 -7.31 12.08 -16.83
CA ALA A 19 -6.93 10.67 -16.78
C ALA A 19 -6.72 10.20 -15.33
N PHE A 20 -5.97 10.96 -14.52
CA PHE A 20 -5.69 10.64 -13.13
C PHE A 20 -6.96 10.65 -12.27
N ARG A 21 -7.85 11.63 -12.46
CA ARG A 21 -9.15 11.67 -11.77
C ARG A 21 -10.05 10.50 -12.17
N THR A 22 -9.99 10.05 -13.42
CA THR A 22 -10.71 8.85 -13.90
C THR A 22 -10.16 7.59 -13.25
N PHE A 23 -8.84 7.47 -13.14
CA PHE A 23 -8.17 6.39 -12.42
C PHE A 23 -8.53 6.37 -10.92
N LEU A 24 -8.37 7.48 -10.20
CA LEU A 24 -8.73 7.59 -8.77
C LEU A 24 -10.19 7.19 -8.52
N LYS A 25 -11.09 7.58 -9.43
CA LYS A 25 -12.50 7.19 -9.40
C LYS A 25 -12.76 5.70 -9.63
N SER A 26 -11.95 5.03 -10.46
CA SER A 26 -12.03 3.58 -10.62
C SER A 26 -11.60 2.81 -9.35
N GLU A 27 -10.96 3.50 -8.41
CA GLU A 27 -10.46 2.97 -7.15
C GLU A 27 -11.13 3.60 -5.91
N PHE A 28 -12.21 4.36 -6.09
CA PHE A 28 -12.97 5.01 -5.02
C PHE A 28 -12.11 5.93 -4.12
N SER A 29 -11.26 6.74 -4.75
CA SER A 29 -10.30 7.66 -4.09
C SER A 29 -10.26 9.07 -4.70
N GLU A 30 -11.30 9.46 -5.45
CA GLU A 30 -11.37 10.75 -6.17
C GLU A 30 -11.55 11.98 -5.27
N GLU A 31 -11.87 11.80 -3.99
CA GLU A 31 -11.92 12.87 -2.98
C GLU A 31 -10.55 13.51 -2.74
N ASN A 32 -9.45 12.75 -2.85
CA ASN A 32 -8.09 13.25 -2.66
C ASN A 32 -7.74 14.36 -3.67
N ILE A 33 -7.99 14.10 -4.95
CA ILE A 33 -7.74 15.10 -6.00
C ILE A 33 -8.73 16.26 -5.92
N ASP A 34 -10.01 16.00 -5.63
CA ASP A 34 -11.01 17.06 -5.59
C ASP A 34 -10.80 18.01 -4.39
N PHE A 35 -10.35 17.49 -3.24
CA PHE A 35 -9.91 18.29 -2.11
C PHE A 35 -8.69 19.15 -2.45
N TRP A 36 -7.68 18.57 -3.12
CA TRP A 36 -6.50 19.34 -3.55
C TRP A 36 -6.87 20.47 -4.51
N MET A 37 -7.72 20.18 -5.50
CA MET A 37 -8.24 21.18 -6.44
C MET A 37 -9.07 22.27 -5.75
N ALA A 38 -9.88 21.90 -4.75
CA ALA A 38 -10.65 22.85 -3.95
C ALA A 38 -9.75 23.76 -3.10
N CYS A 39 -8.68 23.23 -2.51
CA CYS A 39 -7.68 24.03 -1.80
C CYS A 39 -6.96 25.01 -2.74
N GLU A 40 -6.63 24.59 -3.96
CA GLU A 40 -6.02 25.46 -4.95
C GLU A 40 -6.95 26.57 -5.46
N ASP A 41 -8.25 26.35 -5.58
CA ASP A 41 -9.22 27.43 -5.83
C ASP A 41 -9.46 28.30 -4.57
N PHE A 42 -9.40 27.72 -3.37
CA PHE A 42 -9.53 28.44 -2.11
C PHE A 42 -8.42 29.48 -1.93
N LYS A 43 -7.14 29.11 -2.07
CA LYS A 43 -5.98 30.03 -1.97
C LYS A 43 -6.06 31.22 -2.92
N LYS A 44 -6.75 31.08 -4.06
CA LYS A 44 -6.93 32.12 -5.09
C LYS A 44 -8.05 33.12 -4.73
N THR A 45 -8.70 32.97 -3.57
CA THR A 45 -9.88 33.75 -3.14
C THR A 45 -9.50 35.10 -2.51
N LYS A 46 -9.67 36.19 -3.27
CA LYS A 46 -9.30 37.55 -2.85
C LYS A 46 -10.35 38.28 -1.99
N SER A 47 -11.56 37.73 -1.83
CA SER A 47 -12.68 38.39 -1.15
C SER A 47 -12.91 37.76 0.22
N SER A 48 -12.68 38.52 1.31
CA SER A 48 -12.84 38.05 2.69
C SER A 48 -14.20 37.36 2.95
N ALA A 49 -15.30 37.97 2.50
CA ALA A 49 -16.65 37.39 2.62
C ALA A 49 -16.84 36.04 1.89
N LYS A 50 -15.98 35.73 0.91
CA LYS A 50 -15.95 34.42 0.22
C LYS A 50 -14.99 33.40 0.84
N ILE A 51 -14.06 33.83 1.71
CA ILE A 51 -13.14 32.92 2.40
C ILE A 51 -13.93 32.04 3.37
N ALA A 52 -14.71 32.64 4.28
CA ALA A 52 -15.52 31.88 5.25
C ALA A 52 -16.48 30.88 4.59
N SER A 53 -17.19 31.29 3.54
CA SER A 53 -18.16 30.43 2.84
C SER A 53 -17.51 29.33 1.99
N LYS A 54 -16.37 29.59 1.33
CA LYS A 54 -15.60 28.51 0.67
C LYS A 54 -14.99 27.54 1.68
N ALA A 55 -14.39 28.05 2.76
CA ALA A 55 -13.76 27.22 3.78
C ALA A 55 -14.77 26.27 4.42
N GLN A 56 -15.96 26.76 4.80
CA GLN A 56 -17.00 25.89 5.34
C GLN A 56 -17.53 24.87 4.32
N LYS A 57 -17.54 25.18 3.01
CA LYS A 57 -17.84 24.16 1.98
C LYS A 57 -16.79 23.07 1.95
N ILE A 58 -15.50 23.43 1.95
CA ILE A 58 -14.39 22.46 1.94
C ILE A 58 -14.40 21.61 3.22
N TYR A 59 -14.62 22.23 4.37
CA TYR A 59 -14.71 21.55 5.65
C TYR A 59 -15.87 20.55 5.70
N SER A 60 -17.07 20.95 5.29
CA SER A 60 -18.24 20.07 5.33
C SER A 60 -18.28 19.01 4.22
N GLU A 61 -17.58 19.21 3.11
CA GLU A 61 -17.45 18.23 2.04
C GLU A 61 -16.33 17.20 2.29
N PHE A 62 -15.21 17.60 2.91
CA PHE A 62 -13.97 16.79 2.98
C PHE A 62 -13.35 16.57 4.37
N ILE A 63 -13.60 17.41 5.39
CA ILE A 63 -12.80 17.40 6.65
C ILE A 63 -13.57 16.95 7.89
N GLN A 64 -14.85 17.34 8.02
CA GLN A 64 -15.65 16.96 9.18
C GLN A 64 -15.80 15.44 9.28
N ALA A 65 -15.95 14.90 10.49
CA ALA A 65 -16.28 13.49 10.66
C ALA A 65 -17.61 13.15 9.95
N ASP A 66 -17.66 11.99 9.30
CA ASP A 66 -18.77 11.54 8.47
C ASP A 66 -19.06 12.48 7.27
N ALA A 67 -18.06 13.23 6.80
CA ALA A 67 -18.18 14.01 5.56
C ALA A 67 -18.46 13.10 4.35
N PRO A 68 -19.27 13.53 3.37
CA PRO A 68 -19.65 12.71 2.22
C PRO A 68 -18.47 12.35 1.31
N ARG A 69 -17.33 13.02 1.48
CA ARG A 69 -16.06 12.79 0.78
C ARG A 69 -14.88 12.95 1.74
N GLU A 70 -14.99 12.42 2.97
CA GLU A 70 -13.98 12.56 4.01
C GLU A 70 -12.59 12.09 3.52
N ILE A 71 -11.59 12.97 3.64
CA ILE A 71 -10.20 12.65 3.25
C ILE A 71 -9.45 11.94 4.37
N ASN A 72 -8.51 11.07 4.02
CA ASN A 72 -7.68 10.36 5.00
C ASN A 72 -6.57 11.29 5.57
N ILE A 73 -6.90 12.02 6.63
CA ILE A 73 -5.96 12.82 7.44
C ILE A 73 -6.05 12.46 8.93
N ASP A 74 -4.93 12.65 9.62
CA ASP A 74 -4.78 12.36 11.04
C ASP A 74 -5.65 13.26 11.94
N PHE A 75 -5.87 12.80 13.18
CA PHE A 75 -6.69 13.51 14.17
C PHE A 75 -6.17 14.92 14.46
N THR A 76 -4.85 15.12 14.59
CA THR A 76 -4.25 16.42 14.92
C THR A 76 -4.49 17.45 13.83
N THR A 77 -4.26 17.08 12.56
CA THR A 77 -4.54 17.95 11.42
C THR A 77 -6.04 18.28 11.34
N ARG A 78 -6.90 17.28 11.56
CA ARG A 78 -8.36 17.44 11.52
C ARG A 78 -8.87 18.37 12.62
N ASP A 79 -8.48 18.13 13.87
CA ASP A 79 -8.84 18.94 15.05
C ASP A 79 -8.34 20.39 14.90
N HIS A 80 -7.10 20.59 14.46
CA HIS A 80 -6.56 21.92 14.17
C HIS A 80 -7.39 22.67 13.11
N ILE A 81 -7.88 22.00 12.06
CA ILE A 81 -8.79 22.62 11.08
C ILE A 81 -10.14 22.93 11.75
N SER A 82 -10.72 21.98 12.49
CA SER A 82 -12.01 22.12 13.18
C SER A 82 -12.04 23.28 14.17
N GLN A 83 -10.95 23.54 14.88
CA GLN A 83 -10.83 24.66 15.82
C GLN A 83 -10.72 26.02 15.11
N ASN A 84 -10.15 26.07 13.90
CA ASN A 84 -9.91 27.32 13.16
C ASN A 84 -10.98 27.64 12.10
N ILE A 85 -11.95 26.75 11.85
CA ILE A 85 -12.94 26.92 10.76
C ILE A 85 -13.99 28.01 11.00
N SER A 86 -14.07 28.58 12.21
CA SER A 86 -14.91 29.74 12.52
C SER A 86 -14.33 31.05 11.97
N GLU A 87 -13.00 31.20 11.96
CA GLU A 87 -12.29 32.37 11.41
C GLU A 87 -11.19 31.94 10.43
N PRO A 88 -11.56 31.30 9.30
CA PRO A 88 -10.62 30.60 8.44
C PRO A 88 -9.72 31.54 7.65
N THR A 89 -8.41 31.27 7.67
CA THR A 89 -7.42 31.95 6.82
C THR A 89 -7.21 31.21 5.50
N LEU A 90 -6.57 31.84 4.50
CA LEU A 90 -6.21 31.16 3.23
C LEU A 90 -5.24 29.97 3.40
N LYS A 91 -4.69 29.75 4.60
CA LYS A 91 -3.78 28.66 4.94
C LYS A 91 -4.42 27.54 5.76
N CYS A 92 -5.69 27.64 6.15
CA CYS A 92 -6.28 26.68 7.10
C CYS A 92 -6.26 25.22 6.62
N PHE A 93 -6.11 24.96 5.32
CA PHE A 93 -5.98 23.61 4.75
C PHE A 93 -4.55 23.25 4.27
N ASP A 94 -3.55 24.12 4.45
CA ASP A 94 -2.19 23.92 3.87
C ASP A 94 -1.54 22.58 4.29
N ASP A 95 -1.76 22.15 5.53
CA ASP A 95 -1.17 20.92 6.07
C ASP A 95 -1.92 19.66 5.60
N ALA A 96 -3.25 19.66 5.64
CA ALA A 96 -4.05 18.59 5.04
C ALA A 96 -3.80 18.45 3.54
N GLN A 97 -3.69 19.56 2.80
CA GLN A 97 -3.37 19.51 1.36
C GLN A 97 -1.97 18.93 1.11
N ARG A 98 -0.99 19.17 1.99
CA ARG A 98 0.34 18.56 1.92
C ARG A 98 0.31 17.06 2.20
N LEU A 99 -0.51 16.62 3.17
CA LEU A 99 -0.75 15.19 3.42
C LEU A 99 -1.38 14.51 2.21
N ILE A 100 -2.44 15.09 1.64
CA ILE A 100 -3.14 14.50 0.49
C ILE A 100 -2.31 14.55 -0.81
N TYR A 101 -1.53 15.60 -1.05
CA TYR A 101 -0.51 15.58 -2.12
C TYR A 101 0.49 14.45 -1.90
N SER A 102 0.99 14.27 -0.66
CA SER A 102 1.95 13.22 -0.33
C SER A 102 1.37 11.81 -0.47
N LEU A 103 0.09 11.63 -0.15
CA LEU A 103 -0.67 10.40 -0.35
C LEU A 103 -0.76 10.07 -1.85
N MET A 104 -1.28 11.00 -2.66
CA MET A 104 -1.39 10.83 -4.11
C MET A 104 -0.02 10.59 -4.77
N ALA A 105 1.04 11.29 -4.34
CA ALA A 105 2.38 11.17 -4.91
C ALA A 105 3.08 9.84 -4.58
N LYS A 106 2.80 9.24 -3.43
CA LYS A 106 3.42 7.97 -2.98
C LYS A 106 2.62 6.74 -3.41
N ASP A 107 1.30 6.80 -3.34
CA ASP A 107 0.41 5.69 -3.68
C ASP A 107 -0.13 5.83 -5.11
N SER A 108 -1.04 6.78 -5.31
CA SER A 108 -2.02 6.67 -6.39
C SER A 108 -1.43 7.06 -7.74
N PHE A 109 -0.52 8.02 -7.79
CA PHE A 109 0.19 8.43 -9.01
C PHE A 109 1.14 7.33 -9.53
N PRO A 110 2.00 6.71 -8.72
CA PRO A 110 2.76 5.52 -9.14
C PRO A 110 1.90 4.31 -9.55
N ARG A 111 0.64 4.20 -9.12
CA ARG A 111 -0.29 3.16 -9.59
C ARG A 111 -0.99 3.56 -10.89
N PHE A 112 -1.39 4.82 -11.02
CA PHE A 112 -1.91 5.42 -12.25
C PHE A 112 -0.95 5.26 -13.43
N LEU A 113 0.35 5.58 -13.27
CA LEU A 113 1.36 5.43 -14.33
C LEU A 113 1.60 3.96 -14.78
N ARG A 114 1.06 2.98 -14.04
CA ARG A 114 1.09 1.55 -14.41
C ARG A 114 -0.28 1.02 -14.88
N SER A 115 -1.33 1.83 -14.78
CA SER A 115 -2.70 1.46 -15.14
C SER A 115 -2.90 1.36 -16.66
N GLU A 116 -3.88 0.58 -17.10
CA GLU A 116 -4.28 0.56 -18.51
C GLU A 116 -4.83 1.91 -18.98
N VAL A 117 -5.40 2.73 -18.08
CA VAL A 117 -5.84 4.10 -18.39
C VAL A 117 -4.67 4.98 -18.86
N TYR A 118 -3.50 4.86 -18.23
CA TYR A 118 -2.31 5.60 -18.65
C TYR A 118 -1.66 4.99 -19.91
N LYS A 119 -1.60 3.65 -20.00
CA LYS A 119 -1.03 2.94 -21.17
C LYS A 119 -1.82 3.20 -22.46
N GLU A 120 -3.14 3.28 -22.39
CA GLU A 120 -3.97 3.56 -23.58
C GLU A 120 -3.72 4.98 -24.08
N LEU A 121 -3.54 5.94 -23.17
CA LEU A 121 -3.17 7.32 -23.53
C LEU A 121 -1.75 7.43 -24.11
N GLU A 122 -0.84 6.49 -23.81
CA GLU A 122 0.45 6.39 -24.52
C GLU A 122 0.26 5.76 -25.91
N ARG A 123 -0.64 4.77 -26.08
CA ARG A 123 -0.98 4.22 -27.41
C ARG A 123 -1.65 5.23 -28.33
N GLU A 124 -2.60 6.01 -27.84
CA GLU A 124 -3.27 7.08 -28.60
C GLU A 124 -2.28 8.17 -29.10
N VAL A 125 -1.11 8.29 -28.44
CA VAL A 125 -0.03 9.20 -28.87
C VAL A 125 0.92 8.52 -29.88
N ASP A 126 1.25 7.24 -29.72
CA ASP A 126 2.09 6.49 -30.66
C ASP A 126 1.37 6.15 -31.99
N GLU A 127 0.05 5.88 -31.98
CA GLU A 127 -0.70 5.59 -33.21
C GLU A 127 -0.80 6.79 -34.17
N ALA A 128 -0.42 7.99 -33.72
CA ALA A 128 -0.25 9.15 -34.59
C ALA A 128 1.02 9.10 -35.47
N VAL A 129 1.97 8.18 -35.24
CA VAL A 129 3.29 8.12 -35.93
C VAL A 129 3.81 6.69 -36.17
N THR A 130 3.56 6.12 -37.36
CA THR A 130 4.17 4.84 -37.84
C THR A 130 4.40 4.88 -39.36
N PRO A 131 5.16 3.95 -40.01
CA PRO A 131 6.01 2.83 -39.51
C PRO A 131 7.54 3.10 -39.77
N ASP A 132 8.55 2.23 -39.54
CA ASP A 132 8.66 0.79 -39.85
C ASP A 132 9.93 0.05 -39.30
N SER A 133 9.81 -1.28 -39.11
CA SER A 133 10.78 -2.39 -39.38
C SER A 133 11.99 -2.83 -38.50
N ILE A 134 12.18 -4.19 -38.53
CA ILE A 134 13.36 -5.07 -38.28
C ILE A 134 13.56 -5.80 -36.90
N ARG A 135 13.75 -7.14 -37.02
CA ARG A 135 14.22 -8.21 -36.08
C ARG A 135 15.33 -9.01 -36.82
N PRO A 136 16.27 -9.83 -36.23
CA PRO A 136 15.92 -11.11 -35.56
C PRO A 136 16.97 -11.87 -34.62
N LEU A 137 16.45 -12.83 -33.81
CA LEU A 137 16.93 -14.22 -33.50
C LEU A 137 18.25 -14.62 -32.73
N TYR A 138 18.04 -15.29 -31.58
CA TYR A 138 18.54 -16.65 -31.11
C TYR A 138 20.00 -17.03 -30.77
N TRP A 139 20.17 -17.75 -29.63
CA TRP A 139 21.06 -18.92 -29.43
C TRP A 139 20.54 -19.83 -28.27
N SER A 140 21.02 -21.08 -28.13
CA SER A 140 20.46 -22.11 -27.19
C SER A 140 21.43 -23.23 -26.76
N CYS A 141 21.23 -23.79 -25.54
CA CYS A 141 21.65 -25.13 -25.01
C CYS A 141 21.36 -25.20 -23.48
N SER A 142 21.27 -26.33 -22.76
CA SER A 142 20.87 -27.73 -23.08
C SER A 142 20.64 -28.53 -21.76
N ARG A 143 19.98 -29.70 -21.83
CA ARG A 143 19.45 -30.50 -20.68
C ARG A 143 20.49 -31.40 -19.98
N ILE A 144 20.30 -31.67 -18.67
CA ILE A 144 20.76 -32.86 -17.91
C ILE A 144 19.71 -33.21 -16.82
N GLU A 145 19.51 -34.50 -16.51
CA GLU A 145 18.75 -35.08 -15.37
C GLU A 145 19.58 -36.27 -14.78
N VAL A 146 19.44 -36.81 -13.54
CA VAL A 146 18.44 -36.63 -12.44
C VAL A 146 19.08 -36.00 -11.16
N ASP A 147 19.29 -36.56 -9.95
CA ASP A 147 19.06 -37.87 -9.26
C ASP A 147 19.08 -37.71 -7.69
N GLU A 148 18.79 -38.75 -6.88
CA GLU A 148 18.57 -38.67 -5.40
C GLU A 148 19.70 -39.25 -4.49
N ALA A 149 19.86 -38.69 -3.27
CA ALA A 149 20.39 -39.39 -2.06
C ALA A 149 20.06 -38.62 -0.75
N SER A 150 19.99 -39.30 0.41
CA SER A 150 19.56 -38.72 1.71
C SER A 150 20.48 -39.09 2.89
N THR A 151 20.52 -38.29 3.97
CA THR A 151 20.29 -38.70 5.39
C THR A 151 20.56 -37.60 6.45
N SER A 152 19.80 -37.70 7.57
CA SER A 152 20.08 -37.27 8.96
C SER A 152 20.58 -35.85 9.31
N GLU A 153 19.65 -35.06 9.89
CA GLU A 153 19.76 -34.48 11.25
C GLU A 153 20.99 -33.62 11.64
N ASP A 154 20.96 -32.35 11.23
CA ASP A 154 21.09 -31.22 12.18
C ASP A 154 20.53 -29.94 11.52
N TYR A 155 19.29 -29.55 11.85
CA TYR A 155 18.52 -28.55 11.09
C TYR A 155 18.79 -27.09 11.50
N GLU A 156 20.05 -26.64 11.36
CA GLU A 156 20.22 -25.28 10.84
C GLU A 156 19.67 -25.27 9.40
N VAL A 157 18.59 -24.52 9.15
CA VAL A 157 17.99 -24.42 7.82
C VAL A 157 18.96 -23.67 6.90
N ARG A 158 19.79 -24.43 6.20
CA ARG A 158 20.86 -23.96 5.32
C ARG A 158 20.27 -23.35 4.04
N LEU A 159 19.77 -22.12 4.18
CA LEU A 159 19.23 -21.23 3.15
C LEU A 159 19.88 -21.46 1.79
N SER A 160 19.13 -22.04 0.84
CA SER A 160 19.63 -22.23 -0.52
C SER A 160 19.51 -20.94 -1.34
N ALA A 161 20.34 -20.80 -2.38
CA ALA A 161 20.19 -19.71 -3.33
C ALA A 161 18.83 -19.75 -4.04
N GLU A 162 18.28 -20.95 -4.26
CA GLU A 162 16.98 -21.14 -4.91
C GLU A 162 15.82 -20.67 -4.03
N ASP A 163 15.81 -20.97 -2.73
CA ASP A 163 14.79 -20.46 -1.79
C ASP A 163 14.69 -18.93 -1.85
N VAL A 164 15.84 -18.24 -1.81
CA VAL A 164 15.91 -16.77 -1.83
C VAL A 164 15.55 -16.20 -3.21
N MET A 165 15.73 -16.97 -4.30
CA MET A 165 15.19 -16.63 -5.63
C MET A 165 13.66 -16.84 -5.73
N GLN A 166 13.10 -17.82 -5.00
CA GLN A 166 11.64 -17.99 -4.93
C GLN A 166 10.98 -16.83 -4.19
N TRP A 167 11.64 -16.25 -3.18
CA TRP A 167 11.14 -15.09 -2.44
C TRP A 167 10.87 -13.85 -3.30
N SER A 168 11.53 -13.69 -4.46
CA SER A 168 11.29 -12.54 -5.34
C SER A 168 10.11 -12.71 -6.29
N GLN A 169 9.49 -13.90 -6.33
CA GLN A 169 8.44 -14.21 -7.31
C GLN A 169 7.05 -13.75 -6.84
N SER A 170 6.75 -13.86 -5.54
CA SER A 170 5.54 -13.31 -4.91
C SER A 170 5.72 -13.21 -3.39
N LEU A 171 4.97 -12.31 -2.73
CA LEU A 171 4.95 -12.23 -1.27
C LEU A 171 4.43 -13.56 -0.67
N GLU A 172 3.49 -14.24 -1.32
CA GLU A 172 3.07 -15.59 -0.97
C GLU A 172 4.25 -16.58 -0.83
N LYS A 173 5.20 -16.62 -1.79
CA LYS A 173 6.38 -17.50 -1.68
C LYS A 173 7.36 -17.08 -0.58
N LEU A 174 7.50 -15.77 -0.35
CA LEU A 174 8.30 -15.25 0.77
C LEU A 174 7.70 -15.64 2.12
N LEU A 175 6.38 -15.51 2.29
CA LEU A 175 5.66 -15.86 3.52
C LEU A 175 5.48 -17.38 3.72
N ALA A 176 5.48 -18.17 2.65
CA ALA A 176 5.50 -19.64 2.74
C ALA A 176 6.84 -20.19 3.27
N SER A 177 7.94 -19.43 3.13
CA SER A 177 9.27 -19.81 3.62
C SER A 177 9.49 -19.33 5.05
N GLN A 178 9.81 -20.24 5.98
CA GLN A 178 10.05 -19.85 7.39
C GLN A 178 11.22 -18.87 7.55
N SER A 179 12.29 -19.08 6.78
CA SER A 179 13.43 -18.15 6.71
C SER A 179 13.07 -16.83 6.01
N GLY A 180 12.12 -16.88 5.07
CA GLY A 180 11.57 -15.70 4.40
C GLY A 180 10.75 -14.82 5.34
N GLN A 181 9.86 -15.41 6.14
CA GLN A 181 9.13 -14.71 7.20
C GLN A 181 10.09 -14.00 8.18
N VAL A 182 11.18 -14.67 8.60
CA VAL A 182 12.19 -14.08 9.50
C VAL A 182 12.89 -12.91 8.82
N ALA A 183 13.41 -13.09 7.61
CA ALA A 183 14.11 -12.03 6.87
C ALA A 183 13.21 -10.81 6.61
N PHE A 184 11.92 -11.04 6.28
CA PHE A 184 10.96 -9.97 6.02
C PHE A 184 10.51 -9.28 7.31
N ARG A 185 10.35 -10.00 8.43
CA ARG A 185 10.04 -9.41 9.74
C ARG A 185 11.16 -8.54 10.27
N GLU A 186 12.43 -8.94 10.17
CA GLU A 186 13.56 -8.10 10.58
C GLU A 186 13.69 -6.85 9.69
N PHE A 187 13.36 -6.94 8.40
CA PHE A 187 13.24 -5.78 7.53
C PHE A 187 12.12 -4.83 7.98
N LEU A 188 10.90 -5.34 8.20
CA LEU A 188 9.75 -4.54 8.65
C LEU A 188 10.00 -3.84 9.99
N LYS A 189 10.67 -4.52 10.94
CA LYS A 189 11.14 -3.92 12.22
C LYS A 189 12.08 -2.74 12.01
N SER A 190 13.01 -2.84 11.05
CA SER A 190 13.93 -1.74 10.75
C SER A 190 13.24 -0.48 10.21
N GLU A 191 11.98 -0.62 9.81
CA GLU A 191 11.11 0.44 9.29
C GLU A 191 9.88 0.71 10.18
N PHE A 192 9.82 0.11 11.39
CA PHE A 192 8.72 0.22 12.36
C PHE A 192 7.34 -0.13 11.77
N SER A 193 7.25 -1.31 11.16
CA SER A 193 6.04 -1.79 10.45
C SER A 193 5.80 -3.30 10.57
N GLU A 194 6.39 -3.94 11.58
CA GLU A 194 6.32 -5.39 11.80
C GLU A 194 4.94 -5.90 12.22
N GLU A 195 4.04 -5.04 12.69
CA GLU A 195 2.66 -5.40 13.04
C GLU A 195 1.91 -6.04 11.87
N ASN A 196 2.26 -5.67 10.63
CA ASN A 196 1.61 -6.19 9.43
C ASN A 196 1.90 -7.68 9.20
N ILE A 197 3.16 -8.11 9.34
CA ILE A 197 3.49 -9.54 9.21
C ILE A 197 3.07 -10.31 10.46
N GLU A 198 3.16 -9.71 11.65
CA GLU A 198 2.77 -10.36 12.90
C GLU A 198 1.26 -10.63 12.94
N PHE A 199 0.42 -9.67 12.54
CA PHE A 199 -1.01 -9.86 12.35
C PHE A 199 -1.32 -10.91 11.28
N TRP A 200 -0.64 -10.87 10.13
CA TRP A 200 -0.87 -11.82 9.05
C TRP A 200 -0.56 -13.26 9.48
N LEU A 201 0.55 -13.48 10.20
CA LEU A 201 0.93 -14.76 10.77
C LEU A 201 -0.03 -15.21 11.88
N ALA A 202 -0.47 -14.28 12.74
CA ALA A 202 -1.48 -14.57 13.76
C ALA A 202 -2.81 -15.00 13.15
N CYS A 203 -3.22 -14.43 12.01
CA CYS A 203 -4.40 -14.87 11.25
C CYS A 203 -4.21 -16.27 10.64
N GLU A 204 -3.02 -16.57 10.11
CA GLU A 204 -2.71 -17.91 9.60
C GLU A 204 -2.67 -18.99 10.69
N ASP A 205 -2.21 -18.66 11.88
CA ASP A 205 -2.25 -19.52 13.06
C ASP A 205 -3.67 -19.61 13.66
N TYR A 206 -4.46 -18.53 13.58
CA TYR A 206 -5.87 -18.52 13.97
C TYR A 206 -6.71 -19.51 13.14
N LYS A 207 -6.59 -19.52 11.81
CA LYS A 207 -7.28 -20.47 10.92
C LYS A 207 -6.99 -21.94 11.24
N LYS A 208 -5.86 -22.24 11.88
CA LYS A 208 -5.39 -23.59 12.26
C LYS A 208 -5.79 -23.98 13.70
N THR A 209 -6.54 -23.14 14.39
CA THR A 209 -6.90 -23.30 15.81
C THR A 209 -8.08 -24.26 16.01
N LYS A 210 -8.18 -24.89 17.19
CA LYS A 210 -9.36 -25.70 17.56
C LYS A 210 -10.53 -24.80 17.98
N SER A 211 -11.77 -25.23 17.71
CA SER A 211 -12.97 -24.45 18.03
C SER A 211 -13.02 -23.98 19.48
N ASP A 212 -12.58 -24.82 20.42
CA ASP A 212 -12.59 -24.57 21.87
C ASP A 212 -11.63 -23.45 22.33
N HIS A 213 -10.74 -22.98 21.44
CA HIS A 213 -9.80 -21.88 21.68
C HIS A 213 -9.98 -20.72 20.68
N LEU A 214 -11.03 -20.76 19.85
CA LEU A 214 -11.25 -19.76 18.80
C LEU A 214 -11.59 -18.39 19.39
N GLN A 215 -12.39 -18.36 20.46
CA GLN A 215 -12.73 -17.14 21.21
C GLN A 215 -11.48 -16.46 21.79
N ASP A 216 -10.76 -17.16 22.67
CA ASP A 216 -9.55 -16.69 23.37
C ASP A 216 -8.46 -16.16 22.42
N LYS A 217 -8.47 -16.60 21.16
CA LYS A 217 -7.50 -16.21 20.14
C LYS A 217 -8.00 -15.07 19.26
N ALA A 218 -9.30 -15.04 18.95
CA ALA A 218 -9.92 -13.89 18.29
C ALA A 218 -9.82 -12.63 19.16
N GLU A 219 -10.06 -12.76 20.48
CA GLU A 219 -9.95 -11.68 21.45
C GLU A 219 -8.53 -11.11 21.48
N LYS A 220 -7.50 -11.96 21.62
CA LYS A 220 -6.09 -11.53 21.61
C LYS A 220 -5.67 -10.86 20.29
N ILE A 221 -6.08 -11.40 19.15
CA ILE A 221 -5.77 -10.79 17.84
C ILE A 221 -6.49 -9.44 17.69
N TYR A 222 -7.70 -9.32 18.21
CA TYR A 222 -8.42 -8.06 18.24
C TYR A 222 -7.72 -7.02 19.15
N GLU A 223 -7.32 -7.40 20.36
CA GLU A 223 -6.65 -6.53 21.33
C GLU A 223 -5.24 -6.09 20.89
N GLU A 224 -4.45 -6.98 20.31
CA GLU A 224 -3.06 -6.68 19.92
C GLU A 224 -3.00 -5.82 18.64
N PHE A 225 -3.89 -6.07 17.66
CA PHE A 225 -3.77 -5.52 16.30
C PHE A 225 -4.95 -4.67 15.81
N VAL A 226 -6.20 -4.99 16.18
CA VAL A 226 -7.39 -4.45 15.47
C VAL A 226 -8.07 -3.31 16.22
N GLN A 227 -8.08 -3.34 17.56
CA GLN A 227 -8.78 -2.35 18.38
C GLN A 227 -8.25 -0.92 18.18
N ILE A 228 -9.03 0.06 18.66
CA ILE A 228 -8.57 1.45 18.73
C ILE A 228 -7.47 1.53 19.80
N ASP A 229 -6.41 2.28 19.53
CA ASP A 229 -5.22 2.44 20.38
C ASP A 229 -4.47 1.12 20.72
N ALA A 230 -4.61 0.08 19.88
CA ALA A 230 -3.84 -1.17 20.00
C ALA A 230 -2.33 -0.92 19.87
N ALA A 231 -1.53 -1.59 20.70
CA ALA A 231 -0.07 -1.38 20.74
C ALA A 231 0.65 -1.76 19.42
N LYS A 232 0.02 -2.59 18.58
CA LYS A 232 0.47 -2.95 17.23
C LYS A 232 -0.65 -2.71 16.21
N GLN A 233 -1.31 -1.55 16.29
CA GLN A 233 -2.50 -1.28 15.47
C GLN A 233 -2.21 -1.35 13.96
N ILE A 234 -2.79 -2.32 13.27
CA ILE A 234 -2.64 -2.47 11.81
C ILE A 234 -3.33 -1.34 11.04
N ASN A 235 -2.74 -0.94 9.91
CA ASN A 235 -3.29 0.07 9.02
C ASN A 235 -4.41 -0.51 8.12
N ILE A 236 -5.63 -0.51 8.65
CA ILE A 236 -6.88 -0.85 7.93
C ILE A 236 -7.93 0.25 8.10
N ASP A 237 -8.79 0.39 7.11
CA ASP A 237 -9.86 1.40 7.06
C ASP A 237 -10.95 1.18 8.11
N TYR A 238 -11.78 2.21 8.32
CA TYR A 238 -12.87 2.20 9.29
C TYR A 238 -13.90 1.08 9.07
N HIS A 239 -14.28 0.79 7.82
CA HIS A 239 -15.30 -0.22 7.54
C HIS A 239 -14.76 -1.63 7.79
N THR A 240 -13.55 -1.93 7.32
CA THR A 240 -12.86 -3.21 7.60
C THR A 240 -12.63 -3.39 9.10
N ARG A 241 -12.17 -2.35 9.82
CA ARG A 241 -11.95 -2.40 11.28
C ARG A 241 -13.26 -2.66 12.03
N LYS A 242 -14.34 -1.95 11.66
CA LYS A 242 -15.68 -2.11 12.26
C LYS A 242 -16.31 -3.47 11.96
N ALA A 243 -16.11 -4.00 10.75
CA ALA A 243 -16.54 -5.34 10.37
C ALA A 243 -15.78 -6.42 11.16
N THR A 244 -14.46 -6.31 11.25
CA THR A 244 -13.60 -7.24 12.02
C THR A 244 -13.90 -7.18 13.52
N ALA A 245 -14.09 -5.99 14.09
CA ALA A 245 -14.49 -5.82 15.49
C ALA A 245 -15.81 -6.55 15.82
N LYS A 246 -16.81 -6.47 14.92
CA LYS A 246 -18.06 -7.22 15.08
C LYS A 246 -17.83 -8.73 14.91
N LYS A 247 -17.00 -9.15 13.95
CA LYS A 247 -16.64 -10.56 13.70
C LYS A 247 -15.76 -11.18 14.82
N ALA A 248 -15.19 -10.39 15.71
CA ALA A 248 -14.43 -10.86 16.88
C ALA A 248 -15.32 -11.16 18.10
N GLN A 249 -16.53 -10.58 18.17
CA GLN A 249 -17.48 -10.79 19.26
C GLN A 249 -18.17 -12.17 19.20
N ASP A 250 -18.40 -12.68 17.99
CA ASP A 250 -18.92 -14.02 17.71
C ASP A 250 -18.01 -14.66 16.63
N PRO A 251 -16.86 -15.25 17.04
CA PRO A 251 -15.76 -15.53 16.14
C PRO A 251 -15.91 -16.83 15.33
N THR A 252 -15.47 -16.76 14.08
CA THR A 252 -15.46 -17.84 13.10
C THR A 252 -14.08 -17.92 12.44
N PHE A 253 -13.76 -19.04 11.78
CA PHE A 253 -12.48 -19.23 11.09
C PHE A 253 -12.14 -18.15 10.04
N THR A 254 -13.15 -17.41 9.54
CA THR A 254 -13.01 -16.35 8.53
C THR A 254 -13.14 -14.93 9.12
N SER A 255 -13.23 -14.77 10.44
CA SER A 255 -13.48 -13.48 11.10
C SER A 255 -12.45 -12.38 10.76
N PHE A 256 -11.22 -12.76 10.42
CA PHE A 256 -10.13 -11.84 10.10
C PHE A 256 -9.76 -11.78 8.60
N ASP A 257 -10.33 -12.64 7.73
CA ASP A 257 -9.90 -12.80 6.33
C ASP A 257 -9.86 -11.48 5.54
N GLU A 258 -10.81 -10.60 5.81
CA GLU A 258 -10.97 -9.30 5.15
C GLU A 258 -9.84 -8.33 5.55
N ALA A 259 -9.56 -8.19 6.84
CA ALA A 259 -8.44 -7.41 7.36
C ALA A 259 -7.09 -8.03 6.97
N GLN A 260 -6.95 -9.36 7.05
CA GLN A 260 -5.74 -10.07 6.66
C GLN A 260 -5.43 -9.88 5.17
N LYS A 261 -6.45 -9.88 4.31
CA LYS A 261 -6.30 -9.56 2.88
C LYS A 261 -5.84 -8.12 2.68
N THR A 262 -6.43 -7.15 3.39
CA THR A 262 -6.00 -5.74 3.32
C THR A 262 -4.54 -5.57 3.76
N VAL A 263 -4.12 -6.20 4.86
CA VAL A 263 -2.73 -6.16 5.36
C VAL A 263 -1.76 -6.92 4.45
N TYR A 264 -2.15 -8.05 3.87
CA TYR A 264 -1.36 -8.74 2.84
C TYR A 264 -1.12 -7.83 1.62
N VAL A 265 -2.17 -7.18 1.12
CA VAL A 265 -2.09 -6.27 -0.03
C VAL A 265 -1.27 -5.01 0.29
N LEU A 266 -1.32 -4.51 1.53
CA LEU A 266 -0.46 -3.43 2.02
C LEU A 266 1.02 -3.85 1.95
N MET A 267 1.37 -4.99 2.56
CA MET A 267 2.74 -5.54 2.51
C MET A 267 3.19 -5.81 1.06
N GLU A 268 2.35 -6.42 0.23
CA GLU A 268 2.67 -6.80 -1.16
C GLU A 268 2.95 -5.59 -2.06
N ARG A 269 2.29 -4.45 -1.79
CA ARG A 269 2.41 -3.24 -2.62
C ARG A 269 3.50 -2.28 -2.16
N ASP A 270 3.83 -2.27 -0.87
CA ASP A 270 4.78 -1.32 -0.28
C ASP A 270 6.03 -2.00 0.27
N SER A 271 5.94 -2.67 1.43
CA SER A 271 7.11 -3.19 2.14
C SER A 271 7.83 -4.31 1.39
N TYR A 272 7.12 -5.20 0.68
CA TYR A 272 7.72 -6.31 -0.06
C TYR A 272 8.59 -5.83 -1.26
N PRO A 273 8.11 -4.91 -2.12
CA PRO A 273 8.96 -4.26 -3.13
C PRO A 273 10.15 -3.46 -2.57
N ARG A 274 10.08 -2.99 -1.32
CA ARG A 274 11.20 -2.33 -0.63
C ARG A 274 12.18 -3.37 -0.06
N PHE A 275 11.70 -4.46 0.53
CA PHE A 275 12.49 -5.60 1.00
C PHE A 275 13.36 -6.19 -0.12
N LEU A 276 12.79 -6.47 -1.30
CA LEU A 276 13.54 -7.01 -2.45
C LEU A 276 14.61 -6.06 -3.01
N LYS A 277 14.59 -4.78 -2.63
CA LYS A 277 15.61 -3.78 -2.97
C LYS A 277 16.55 -3.45 -1.80
N SER A 278 16.28 -4.00 -0.61
CA SER A 278 17.06 -3.73 0.59
C SER A 278 18.45 -4.33 0.50
N GLU A 279 19.43 -3.68 1.14
CA GLU A 279 20.77 -4.25 1.28
C GLU A 279 20.75 -5.60 2.00
N ALA A 280 19.79 -5.84 2.91
CA ALA A 280 19.64 -7.11 3.61
C ALA A 280 19.35 -8.27 2.64
N TYR A 281 18.35 -8.11 1.77
CA TYR A 281 17.99 -9.11 0.75
C TYR A 281 19.10 -9.27 -0.30
N LEU A 282 19.62 -8.16 -0.85
CA LEU A 282 20.64 -8.20 -1.89
C LEU A 282 21.95 -8.81 -1.40
N ASN A 283 22.38 -8.51 -0.17
CA ASN A 283 23.57 -9.14 0.42
C ASN A 283 23.35 -10.63 0.73
N LEU A 284 22.13 -11.05 1.09
CA LEU A 284 21.82 -12.48 1.25
C LEU A 284 21.92 -13.23 -0.09
N LEU A 285 21.25 -12.71 -1.12
CA LEU A 285 21.25 -13.30 -2.46
C LEU A 285 22.68 -13.39 -3.02
N ASN A 286 23.47 -12.31 -2.92
CA ASN A 286 24.87 -12.29 -3.38
C ASN A 286 25.75 -13.32 -2.63
N LYS A 287 25.62 -13.44 -1.31
CA LYS A 287 26.37 -14.44 -0.51
C LYS A 287 26.07 -15.87 -0.97
N LEU A 288 24.81 -16.18 -1.23
CA LEU A 288 24.40 -17.52 -1.63
C LEU A 288 24.79 -17.85 -3.08
N GLN A 289 24.74 -16.88 -4.00
CA GLN A 289 25.25 -17.05 -5.36
C GLN A 289 26.78 -17.26 -5.39
N VAL A 290 27.55 -16.46 -4.66
CA VAL A 290 29.03 -16.59 -4.60
C VAL A 290 29.47 -17.93 -3.98
N ASN A 291 28.70 -18.45 -3.02
CA ASN A 291 28.98 -19.75 -2.40
C ASN A 291 28.60 -20.96 -3.28
N GLY A 292 27.89 -20.77 -4.39
CA GLY A 292 27.52 -21.82 -5.35
C GLY A 292 28.52 -22.06 -6.48
N VAL A 293 29.69 -21.39 -6.48
CA VAL A 293 30.69 -21.44 -7.56
C VAL A 293 32.04 -21.97 -7.05
N LYS A 294 32.01 -23.12 -6.36
CA LYS A 294 33.18 -23.86 -5.85
C LYS A 294 32.97 -25.37 -5.94
#